data_AF-A0A1Z8M4K9-F1
#
_entry.id   AF-A0A1Z8M4K9-F1
#
_cell.length_a   1.000
_cell.length_b   1.000
_cell.length_c   1.000
_cell.angle_alpha   90.00
_cell.angle_beta   90.00
_cell.angle_gamma   90.00
#
_symmetry.space_group_name_H-M   'P 1'
#
loop_
_entity.id
_entity.type
_entity.pdbx_description
1 polymer ?
#
loop_
_entity_poly.entity_id
_entity_poly.type
_entity_poly.pdbx_seq_one_letter_code
_entity_poly.pdbx_strand_id
1 'polypeptide(L)'
;MTIPVGNAVGQNSGEAASTKVDASALLAAPRPVPEHLSEWFDRMEAANRRSQEVFRNLSAKQMSFKPSNGTHTPRWNAEHMAGRQLLFFSQIYHALDPSIPVVNLNPRQMPKDYEPRHPDWDGKQEARFMQRVDDFCRRYAYLLEDMPLDRKPPATPWPSLKALLLQMERHYDEHTANVEKKFELADWPQE
;
A
#
# COMPACT_ATOMS: atom_id res chain seq x y z
N MET A 1 49.26 58.16 -30.13
CA MET A 1 48.57 58.94 -29.08
C MET A 1 47.35 58.13 -28.66
N THR A 2 47.22 57.93 -27.35
CA THR A 2 46.33 57.05 -26.56
C THR A 2 44.82 57.21 -26.84
N ILE A 3 43.96 56.19 -26.67
CA ILE A 3 43.09 55.84 -25.49
C ILE A 3 41.96 54.87 -26.03
N PRO A 4 41.24 53.95 -25.32
CA PRO A 4 41.55 53.03 -24.20
C PRO A 4 40.87 51.59 -24.26
N VAL A 5 41.30 50.73 -23.33
CA VAL A 5 40.59 49.77 -22.43
C VAL A 5 39.17 49.20 -22.76
N GLY A 6 39.07 47.85 -22.71
CA GLY A 6 38.11 47.15 -21.83
C GLY A 6 37.06 46.22 -22.45
N ASN A 7 37.27 44.89 -22.40
CA ASN A 7 36.57 43.97 -21.47
C ASN A 7 36.71 42.50 -21.90
N ALA A 8 37.14 41.67 -20.95
CA ALA A 8 37.14 40.22 -21.02
C ALA A 8 35.69 39.70 -20.90
N VAL A 9 35.32 38.75 -21.76
CA VAL A 9 34.10 37.94 -21.61
C VAL A 9 34.53 36.59 -21.05
N GLY A 10 34.06 36.34 -19.82
CA GLY A 10 34.28 35.12 -19.06
C GLY A 10 33.54 33.92 -19.65
N GLN A 11 34.11 32.76 -19.37
CA GLN A 11 33.67 31.44 -19.79
C GLN A 11 32.33 31.06 -19.14
N ASN A 12 31.43 30.51 -19.95
CA ASN A 12 30.26 29.76 -19.52
C ASN A 12 30.71 28.42 -18.92
N SER A 13 30.41 28.19 -17.64
CA SER A 13 30.33 26.84 -17.07
C SER A 13 28.96 26.69 -16.43
N GLY A 14 28.10 25.90 -17.08
CA GLY A 14 26.77 25.55 -16.59
C GLY A 14 26.88 24.69 -15.35
N GLU A 15 26.42 25.22 -14.23
CA GLU A 15 26.22 24.49 -13.00
C GLU A 15 24.88 23.76 -13.09
N ALA A 16 24.92 22.42 -13.06
CA ALA A 16 23.74 21.61 -12.90
C ALA A 16 23.07 21.97 -11.56
N ALA A 17 21.84 22.47 -11.62
CA ALA A 17 21.05 22.76 -10.44
C ALA A 17 20.79 21.47 -9.67
N SER A 18 21.59 21.22 -8.64
CA SER A 18 21.35 20.21 -7.63
C SER A 18 20.09 20.63 -6.86
N THR A 19 18.95 20.04 -7.20
CA THR A 19 17.70 20.18 -6.44
C THR A 19 17.94 19.65 -5.02
N LYS A 20 18.29 20.54 -4.10
CA LYS A 20 18.37 20.21 -2.67
C LYS A 20 16.93 19.93 -2.23
N VAL A 21 16.59 18.65 -2.14
CA VAL A 21 15.35 18.22 -1.49
C VAL A 21 15.45 18.67 -0.03
N ASP A 22 14.54 19.55 0.38
CA ASP A 22 14.50 20.04 1.76
C ASP A 22 14.18 18.86 2.68
N ALA A 23 15.18 18.42 3.44
CA ALA A 23 15.04 17.35 4.42
C ALA A 23 13.95 17.65 5.47
N SER A 24 13.60 18.93 5.68
CA SER A 24 12.51 19.34 6.56
C SER A 24 11.14 18.86 6.05
N ALA A 25 10.93 18.79 4.75
CA ALA A 25 9.69 18.25 4.17
C ALA A 25 9.59 16.72 4.31
N LEU A 26 10.72 16.03 4.35
CA LEU A 26 10.78 14.57 4.59
C LEU A 26 10.54 14.20 6.05
N LEU A 27 10.79 15.12 6.98
CA LEU A 27 10.64 14.95 8.43
C LEU A 27 9.33 15.52 8.99
N ALA A 28 8.54 16.24 8.19
CA ALA A 28 7.23 16.73 8.60
C ALA A 28 6.33 15.55 8.96
N ALA A 29 5.63 15.65 10.10
CA ALA A 29 4.61 14.68 10.47
C ALA A 29 3.57 14.56 9.33
N PRO A 30 3.06 13.35 9.03
CA PRO A 30 2.02 13.20 8.01
C PRO A 30 0.86 14.14 8.31
N ARG A 31 0.32 14.80 7.28
CA ARG A 31 -0.93 15.55 7.43
C ARG A 31 -2.02 14.59 7.96
N PRO A 32 -2.89 15.06 8.87
CA PRO A 32 -3.94 14.21 9.42
C PRO A 32 -4.91 13.75 8.31
N VAL A 33 -5.58 12.63 8.55
CA VAL A 33 -6.70 12.20 7.71
C VAL A 33 -7.80 13.27 7.78
N PRO A 34 -8.39 13.70 6.64
CA PRO A 34 -9.51 14.62 6.65
C PRO A 34 -10.66 14.12 7.54
N GLU A 35 -11.28 15.03 8.31
CA GLU A 35 -12.24 14.66 9.35
C GLU A 35 -13.41 13.84 8.80
N HIS A 36 -13.95 14.19 7.63
CA HIS A 36 -15.06 13.48 6.99
C HIS A 36 -14.70 12.07 6.49
N LEU A 37 -13.41 11.74 6.43
CA LEU A 37 -12.90 10.43 6.03
C LEU A 37 -12.41 9.59 7.22
N SER A 38 -12.23 10.21 8.39
CA SER A 38 -11.62 9.58 9.58
C SER A 38 -12.27 8.24 9.94
N GLU A 39 -13.59 8.22 10.12
CA GLU A 39 -14.34 7.00 10.45
C GLU A 39 -14.10 5.87 9.43
N TRP A 40 -14.07 6.19 8.14
CA TRP A 40 -13.92 5.21 7.08
C TRP A 40 -12.51 4.63 7.00
N PHE A 41 -11.49 5.47 7.20
CA PHE A 41 -10.11 5.02 7.32
C PHE A 41 -9.92 4.16 8.57
N ASP A 42 -10.46 4.59 9.71
CA ASP A 42 -10.32 3.86 10.97
C ASP A 42 -10.96 2.46 10.89
N ARG A 43 -12.10 2.32 10.20
CA ARG A 43 -12.74 1.02 9.93
C ARG A 43 -11.89 0.12 9.05
N MET A 44 -11.37 0.65 7.93
CA MET A 44 -10.49 -0.09 7.02
C MET A 44 -9.23 -0.58 7.76
N GLU A 45 -8.59 0.29 8.52
CA GLU A 45 -7.39 -0.05 9.28
C GLU A 45 -7.68 -1.00 10.45
N ALA A 46 -8.86 -0.92 11.06
CA ALA A 46 -9.28 -1.89 12.06
C ALA A 46 -9.41 -3.30 11.45
N ALA A 47 -9.95 -3.44 10.24
CA ALA A 47 -10.01 -4.72 9.53
C ALA A 47 -8.62 -5.26 9.18
N ASN A 48 -7.72 -4.39 8.71
CA ASN A 48 -6.33 -4.74 8.49
C ASN A 48 -5.65 -5.18 9.81
N ARG A 49 -5.80 -4.44 10.92
CA ARG A 49 -5.23 -4.82 12.23
C ARG A 49 -5.72 -6.19 12.72
N ARG A 50 -7.01 -6.50 12.61
CA ARG A 50 -7.55 -7.83 12.93
C ARG A 50 -6.90 -8.92 12.08
N SER A 51 -6.71 -8.64 10.78
CA SER A 51 -6.00 -9.55 9.88
C SER A 51 -4.55 -9.74 10.37
N GLN A 52 -3.83 -8.66 10.65
CA GLN A 52 -2.46 -8.72 11.19
C GLN A 52 -2.37 -9.58 12.46
N GLU A 53 -3.35 -9.51 13.36
CA GLU A 53 -3.39 -10.32 14.59
C GLU A 53 -3.44 -11.82 14.27
N VAL A 54 -4.26 -12.24 13.31
CA VAL A 54 -4.31 -13.63 12.83
C VAL A 54 -2.97 -14.02 12.20
N PHE A 55 -2.46 -13.21 11.28
CA PHE A 55 -1.25 -13.53 10.53
C PHE A 55 0.01 -13.57 11.39
N ARG A 56 0.17 -12.69 12.41
CA ARG A 56 1.38 -12.64 13.26
C ARG A 56 1.72 -13.97 13.96
N ASN A 57 0.74 -14.86 14.12
CA ASN A 57 0.92 -16.14 14.78
C ASN A 57 1.36 -17.25 13.83
N LEU A 58 1.38 -17.00 12.52
CA LEU A 58 1.69 -18.02 11.52
C LEU A 58 3.19 -18.13 11.27
N SER A 59 3.70 -19.36 11.31
CA SER A 59 5.06 -19.68 10.88
C SER A 59 5.24 -19.48 9.36
N ALA A 60 6.47 -19.46 8.87
CA ALA A 60 6.73 -19.47 7.42
C ALA A 60 6.16 -20.70 6.70
N LYS A 61 6.10 -21.86 7.36
CA LYS A 61 5.55 -23.10 6.80
C LYS A 61 4.02 -23.07 6.76
N GLN A 62 3.36 -22.59 7.82
CA GLN A 62 1.92 -22.32 7.82
C GLN A 62 1.54 -21.26 6.78
N MET A 63 2.34 -20.19 6.64
CA MET A 63 2.14 -19.19 5.58
C MET A 63 2.17 -19.80 4.18
N SER A 64 3.05 -20.77 3.97
CA SER A 64 3.26 -21.43 2.68
C SER A 64 2.41 -22.71 2.50
N PHE A 65 1.55 -23.04 3.46
CA PHE A 65 0.68 -24.20 3.40
C PHE A 65 -0.22 -24.14 2.16
N LYS A 66 -0.22 -25.22 1.39
CA LYS A 66 -1.05 -25.41 0.19
C LYS A 66 -2.25 -26.30 0.57
N PRO A 67 -3.44 -25.71 0.80
CA PRO A 67 -4.60 -26.45 1.26
C PRO A 67 -5.05 -27.51 0.25
N SER A 68 -5.35 -28.72 0.73
CA SER A 68 -5.92 -29.81 -0.08
C SER A 68 -7.27 -29.47 -0.73
N ASN A 69 -8.03 -28.55 -0.14
CA ASN A 69 -9.31 -28.08 -0.69
C ASN A 69 -9.19 -27.09 -1.86
N GLY A 70 -7.97 -26.84 -2.36
CA GLY A 70 -7.71 -25.99 -3.52
C GLY A 70 -7.83 -24.48 -3.25
N THR A 71 -8.04 -24.06 -2.01
CA THR A 71 -8.04 -22.63 -1.65
C THR A 71 -6.63 -22.03 -1.67
N HIS A 72 -6.53 -20.71 -1.82
CA HIS A 72 -5.25 -20.00 -1.79
C HIS A 72 -4.49 -20.20 -0.47
N THR A 73 -3.16 -20.19 -0.50
CA THR A 73 -2.32 -20.25 0.71
C THR A 73 -2.58 -19.04 1.63
N PRO A 74 -2.31 -19.13 2.94
CA PRO A 74 -2.36 -17.94 3.81
C PRO A 74 -1.51 -16.79 3.26
N ARG A 75 -0.30 -17.06 2.78
CA ARG A 75 0.56 -16.05 2.17
C ARG A 75 -0.07 -15.35 0.97
N TRP A 76 -0.68 -16.09 0.06
CA TRP A 76 -1.37 -15.46 -1.08
C TRP A 76 -2.46 -14.50 -0.60
N ASN A 77 -3.22 -14.88 0.43
CA ASN A 77 -4.26 -14.01 0.99
C ASN A 77 -3.65 -12.73 1.59
N ALA A 78 -2.54 -12.85 2.31
CA ALA A 78 -1.82 -11.69 2.83
C ALA A 78 -1.34 -10.73 1.74
N GLU A 79 -0.63 -11.26 0.73
CA GLU A 79 -0.12 -10.49 -0.40
C GLU A 79 -1.27 -9.87 -1.22
N HIS A 80 -2.37 -10.59 -1.38
CA HIS A 80 -3.54 -10.13 -2.10
C HIS A 80 -4.25 -8.98 -1.40
N MET A 81 -4.52 -9.11 -0.10
CA MET A 81 -5.16 -8.05 0.69
C MET A 81 -4.36 -6.74 0.63
N ALA A 82 -3.10 -6.81 1.07
CA ALA A 82 -2.21 -5.65 1.10
C ALA A 82 -1.92 -5.10 -0.29
N GLY A 83 -1.63 -5.97 -1.26
CA GLY A 83 -1.30 -5.58 -2.63
C GLY A 83 -2.45 -4.91 -3.36
N ARG A 84 -3.70 -5.36 -3.13
CA ARG A 84 -4.88 -4.77 -3.77
C ARG A 84 -5.23 -3.40 -3.21
N GLN A 85 -5.17 -3.23 -1.88
CA GLN A 85 -5.35 -1.93 -1.23
C GLN A 85 -4.28 -0.94 -1.72
N LEU A 86 -3.01 -1.34 -1.70
CA LEU A 86 -1.90 -0.50 -2.14
C LEU A 86 -2.06 -0.06 -3.60
N LEU A 87 -2.47 -0.97 -4.49
CA LEU A 87 -2.72 -0.63 -5.88
C LEU A 87 -3.80 0.45 -6.02
N PHE A 88 -4.97 0.26 -5.41
CA PHE A 88 -6.07 1.21 -5.56
C PHE A 88 -5.71 2.60 -5.02
N PHE A 89 -5.15 2.67 -3.81
CA PHE A 89 -4.81 3.96 -3.22
C PHE A 89 -3.65 4.63 -3.94
N SER A 90 -2.61 3.90 -4.36
CA SER A 90 -1.50 4.49 -5.13
C SER A 90 -1.95 5.02 -6.49
N GLN A 91 -2.92 4.39 -7.16
CA GLN A 91 -3.52 4.92 -8.39
C GLN A 91 -4.25 6.25 -8.15
N ILE A 92 -5.04 6.34 -7.08
CA ILE A 92 -5.77 7.55 -6.72
C ILE A 92 -4.79 8.67 -6.39
N TYR A 93 -3.82 8.40 -5.53
CA TYR A 93 -2.86 9.42 -5.11
C TYR A 93 -1.97 9.87 -6.27
N HIS A 94 -1.51 8.95 -7.13
CA HIS A 94 -0.76 9.32 -8.34
C HIS A 94 -1.57 10.23 -9.27
N ALA A 95 -2.88 10.00 -9.40
CA ALA A 95 -3.75 10.83 -10.23
C ALA A 95 -3.96 12.25 -9.66
N LEU A 96 -3.77 12.44 -8.35
CA LEU A 96 -3.87 13.72 -7.65
C LEU A 96 -2.52 14.42 -7.51
N ASP A 97 -1.45 13.65 -7.32
CA ASP A 97 -0.06 14.05 -7.21
C ASP A 97 0.85 13.02 -7.92
N PRO A 98 1.29 13.31 -9.17
CA PRO A 98 2.10 12.39 -9.95
C PRO A 98 3.47 12.04 -9.36
N SER A 99 3.94 12.75 -8.33
CA SER A 99 5.18 12.40 -7.62
C SER A 99 5.05 11.10 -6.81
N ILE A 100 3.82 10.69 -6.49
CA ILE A 100 3.53 9.44 -5.79
C ILE A 100 3.47 8.32 -6.83
N PRO A 101 4.29 7.26 -6.73
CA PRO A 101 4.28 6.19 -7.72
C PRO A 101 3.03 5.32 -7.60
N VAL A 102 2.55 4.82 -8.74
CA VAL A 102 1.59 3.69 -8.75
C VAL A 102 2.33 2.41 -8.40
N VAL A 103 1.83 1.69 -7.39
CA VAL A 103 2.48 0.49 -6.87
C VAL A 103 1.56 -0.71 -7.04
N ASN A 104 1.89 -1.58 -8.00
CA ASN A 104 1.16 -2.84 -8.20
C ASN A 104 1.94 -4.01 -7.62
N LEU A 105 1.58 -4.37 -6.39
CA LEU A 105 2.11 -5.52 -5.67
C LEU A 105 1.04 -6.60 -5.46
N ASN A 106 -0.04 -6.57 -6.23
CA ASN A 106 -1.12 -7.55 -6.14
C ASN A 106 -0.72 -8.84 -6.89
N PRO A 107 -0.74 -10.02 -6.24
CA PRO A 107 -0.53 -11.28 -6.92
C PRO A 107 -1.64 -11.52 -7.97
N ARG A 108 -1.33 -12.33 -8.98
CA ARG A 108 -2.35 -12.83 -9.91
C ARG A 108 -3.39 -13.65 -9.14
N GLN A 109 -4.62 -13.66 -9.64
CA GLN A 109 -5.72 -14.45 -9.07
C GLN A 109 -5.55 -15.93 -9.46
N MET A 110 -5.36 -16.82 -8.48
CA MET A 110 -5.15 -18.28 -8.68
C MET A 110 -4.16 -18.71 -9.79
N PRO A 111 -2.93 -18.17 -9.90
CA PRO A 111 -1.94 -18.78 -10.77
C PRO A 111 -1.64 -20.20 -10.27
N LYS A 112 -1.64 -21.21 -11.16
CA LYS A 112 -1.22 -22.58 -10.82
C LYS A 112 0.23 -22.60 -10.30
N ASP A 113 0.99 -21.61 -10.72
CA ASP A 113 2.38 -21.29 -10.44
C ASP A 113 2.51 -20.08 -9.50
N TYR A 114 1.65 -19.97 -8.48
CA TYR A 114 1.82 -18.92 -7.47
C TYR A 114 3.21 -18.97 -6.84
N GLU A 115 4.01 -17.94 -7.13
CA GLU A 115 5.29 -17.67 -6.50
C GLU A 115 5.15 -16.50 -5.52
N PRO A 116 5.38 -16.75 -4.21
CA PRO A 116 5.47 -15.69 -3.23
C PRO A 116 6.53 -14.65 -3.56
N ARG A 117 6.28 -13.39 -3.22
CA ARG A 117 7.33 -12.37 -3.31
C ARG A 117 8.43 -12.61 -2.28
N HIS A 118 8.05 -13.06 -1.09
CA HIS A 118 8.95 -13.29 0.03
C HIS A 118 8.72 -14.70 0.59
N PRO A 119 9.21 -15.76 -0.06
CA PRO A 119 8.88 -17.13 0.31
C PRO A 119 9.37 -17.54 1.71
N ASP A 120 10.33 -16.81 2.27
CA ASP A 120 10.94 -17.00 3.58
C ASP A 120 10.21 -16.26 4.73
N TRP A 121 9.29 -15.35 4.41
CA TRP A 121 8.61 -14.56 5.44
C TRP A 121 7.65 -15.42 6.27
N ASP A 122 7.70 -15.26 7.59
CA ASP A 122 6.65 -15.65 8.50
C ASP A 122 5.48 -14.64 8.48
N GLY A 123 4.44 -14.93 9.23
CA GLY A 123 3.27 -14.08 9.27
C GLY A 123 3.48 -12.74 9.99
N LYS A 124 4.54 -12.56 10.79
CA LYS A 124 4.88 -11.25 11.39
C LYS A 124 5.41 -10.29 10.33
N GLN A 125 6.23 -10.78 9.40
CA GLN A 125 6.76 -9.97 8.31
C GLN A 125 5.64 -9.57 7.34
N GLU A 126 4.73 -10.49 7.02
CA GLU A 126 3.55 -10.22 6.18
C GLU A 126 2.59 -9.23 6.86
N ALA A 127 2.30 -9.42 8.15
CA ALA A 127 1.50 -8.46 8.93
C ALA A 127 2.16 -7.07 9.00
N ARG A 128 3.49 -7.01 9.08
CA ARG A 128 4.21 -5.73 9.03
C ARG A 128 4.09 -5.06 7.66
N PHE A 129 4.03 -5.83 6.57
CA PHE A 129 3.78 -5.28 5.24
C PHE A 129 2.35 -4.74 5.14
N MET A 130 1.34 -5.45 5.66
CA MET A 130 -0.04 -4.94 5.72
C MET A 130 -0.13 -3.61 6.48
N GLN A 131 0.56 -3.48 7.62
CA GLN A 131 0.61 -2.22 8.37
C GLN A 131 1.23 -1.09 7.53
N ARG A 132 2.31 -1.34 6.80
CA ARG A 132 2.93 -0.32 5.93
C ARG A 132 1.99 0.14 4.81
N VAL A 133 1.08 -0.71 4.35
CA VAL A 133 0.06 -0.33 3.36
C VAL A 133 -0.95 0.63 3.98
N ASP A 134 -1.42 0.37 5.20
CA ASP A 134 -2.25 1.34 5.93
C ASP A 134 -1.52 2.66 6.17
N ASP A 135 -0.25 2.60 6.60
CA ASP A 135 0.58 3.79 6.81
C ASP A 135 0.71 4.62 5.53
N PHE A 136 0.87 3.95 4.37
CA PHE A 136 0.87 4.60 3.06
C PHE A 136 -0.47 5.27 2.75
N CYS A 137 -1.59 4.56 2.96
CA CYS A 137 -2.93 5.11 2.73
C CYS A 137 -3.18 6.33 3.62
N ARG A 138 -2.86 6.22 4.92
CA ARG A 138 -3.03 7.31 5.89
C ARG A 138 -2.15 8.50 5.55
N ARG A 139 -0.88 8.29 5.18
CA ARG A 139 0.08 9.37 4.85
C ARG A 139 -0.43 10.31 3.76
N TYR A 140 -1.12 9.77 2.76
CA TYR A 140 -1.59 10.54 1.59
C TYR A 140 -3.09 10.84 1.62
N ALA A 141 -3.80 10.49 2.69
CA ALA A 141 -5.23 10.75 2.83
C ALA A 141 -5.60 12.24 2.71
N TYR A 142 -4.68 13.15 3.02
CA TYR A 142 -4.88 14.60 2.84
C TYR A 142 -5.17 15.00 1.38
N LEU A 143 -4.74 14.22 0.39
CA LEU A 143 -5.05 14.49 -1.02
C LEU A 143 -6.56 14.33 -1.32
N LEU A 144 -7.31 13.69 -0.43
CA LEU A 144 -8.74 13.45 -0.55
C LEU A 144 -9.59 14.47 0.23
N GLU A 145 -8.98 15.53 0.78
CA GLU A 145 -9.63 16.54 1.62
C GLU A 145 -10.89 17.13 0.96
N ASP A 146 -10.81 17.48 -0.33
CA ASP A 146 -11.95 18.04 -1.08
C ASP A 146 -12.79 16.98 -1.82
N MET A 147 -12.58 15.69 -1.57
CA MET A 147 -13.31 14.62 -2.26
C MET A 147 -14.54 14.18 -1.46
N PRO A 148 -15.76 14.35 -2.01
CA PRO A 148 -16.97 13.80 -1.40
C PRO A 148 -16.98 12.27 -1.41
N LEU A 149 -17.55 11.67 -0.36
CA LEU A 149 -17.63 10.21 -0.20
C LEU A 149 -18.42 9.49 -1.30
N ASP A 150 -19.39 10.15 -1.91
CA ASP A 150 -20.23 9.64 -3.00
C ASP A 150 -19.61 9.85 -4.39
N ARG A 151 -18.50 10.59 -4.49
CA ARG A 151 -17.80 10.83 -5.74
C ARG A 151 -16.91 9.66 -6.12
N LYS A 152 -16.89 9.33 -7.42
CA LYS A 152 -15.95 8.36 -8.00
C LYS A 152 -14.49 8.82 -7.80
N PRO A 153 -13.63 8.01 -7.17
CA PRO A 153 -12.22 8.33 -7.07
C PRO A 153 -11.51 8.16 -8.43
N PRO A 154 -10.53 9.03 -8.76
CA PRO A 154 -9.84 9.01 -10.04
C PRO A 154 -9.06 7.70 -10.25
N ALA A 155 -8.80 7.35 -11.51
CA ALA A 155 -7.98 6.19 -11.90
C ALA A 155 -8.43 4.82 -11.35
N THR A 156 -9.66 4.70 -10.85
CA THR A 156 -10.22 3.43 -10.35
C THR A 156 -11.57 3.10 -10.99
N PRO A 157 -11.99 1.82 -10.95
CA PRO A 157 -13.33 1.42 -11.41
C PRO A 157 -14.43 1.64 -10.36
N TRP A 158 -14.11 2.09 -9.14
CA TRP A 158 -15.06 2.19 -8.04
C TRP A 158 -16.11 3.28 -8.29
N PRO A 159 -17.39 3.04 -7.96
CA PRO A 159 -18.44 4.02 -8.20
C PRO A 159 -18.35 5.22 -7.26
N SER A 160 -17.80 5.03 -6.05
CA SER A 160 -17.59 6.10 -5.07
C SER A 160 -16.43 5.80 -4.12
N LEU A 161 -15.87 6.84 -3.48
CA LEU A 161 -14.81 6.71 -2.48
C LEU A 161 -15.29 5.87 -1.28
N LYS A 162 -16.54 6.08 -0.83
CA LYS A 162 -17.18 5.28 0.21
C LYS A 162 -17.27 3.80 -0.17
N ALA A 163 -17.61 3.49 -1.43
CA ALA A 163 -17.68 2.11 -1.90
C ALA A 163 -16.31 1.43 -1.86
N LEU A 164 -15.24 2.13 -2.25
CA LEU A 164 -13.87 1.63 -2.14
C LEU A 164 -13.49 1.37 -0.67
N LEU A 165 -13.69 2.33 0.23
CA LEU A 165 -13.32 2.20 1.65
C LEU A 165 -14.06 1.04 2.33
N LEU A 166 -15.38 0.93 2.11
CA LEU A 166 -16.18 -0.20 2.56
C LEU A 166 -15.72 -1.53 1.98
N GLN A 167 -15.31 -1.55 0.70
CA GLN A 167 -14.80 -2.76 0.10
C GLN A 167 -13.49 -3.18 0.75
N MET A 168 -12.58 -2.25 1.08
CA MET A 168 -11.32 -2.62 1.71
C MET A 168 -11.54 -3.22 3.10
N GLU A 169 -12.47 -2.69 3.90
CA GLU A 169 -12.90 -3.32 5.16
C GLU A 169 -13.36 -4.78 4.94
N ARG A 170 -14.34 -4.99 4.04
CA ARG A 170 -14.87 -6.33 3.73
C ARG A 170 -13.82 -7.27 3.15
N HIS A 171 -12.92 -6.75 2.32
CA HIS A 171 -11.86 -7.51 1.66
C HIS A 171 -10.93 -8.14 2.69
N TYR A 172 -10.51 -7.38 3.71
CA TYR A 172 -9.73 -7.93 4.81
C TYR A 172 -10.50 -8.97 5.62
N ASP A 173 -11.73 -8.67 6.01
CA ASP A 173 -12.54 -9.59 6.83
C ASP A 173 -12.80 -10.93 6.10
N GLU A 174 -13.16 -10.89 4.81
CA GLU A 174 -13.44 -12.09 4.01
C GLU A 174 -12.20 -12.97 3.82
N HIS A 175 -11.06 -12.38 3.45
CA HIS A 175 -9.84 -13.13 3.20
C HIS A 175 -9.22 -13.65 4.51
N THR A 176 -9.32 -12.91 5.61
CA THR A 176 -8.90 -13.38 6.93
C THR A 176 -9.75 -14.56 7.41
N ALA A 177 -11.07 -14.47 7.31
CA ALA A 177 -11.95 -15.60 7.63
C ALA A 177 -11.64 -16.84 6.77
N ASN A 178 -11.23 -16.65 5.50
CA ASN A 178 -10.79 -17.74 4.64
C ASN A 178 -9.47 -18.38 5.09
N VAL A 179 -8.58 -17.62 5.73
CA VAL A 179 -7.35 -18.15 6.33
C VAL A 179 -7.65 -18.91 7.60
N GLU A 180 -8.46 -18.37 8.50
CA GLU A 180 -8.81 -19.04 9.76
C GLU A 180 -9.46 -20.41 9.54
N LYS A 181 -10.34 -20.53 8.53
CA LYS A 181 -10.92 -21.83 8.13
C LYS A 181 -9.88 -22.90 7.80
N LYS A 182 -8.63 -22.53 7.48
CA LYS A 182 -7.56 -23.49 7.18
C LYS A 182 -6.98 -24.13 8.42
N PHE A 183 -7.09 -23.47 9.57
CA PHE A 183 -6.56 -23.99 10.84
C PHE A 183 -7.29 -25.27 11.26
N GLU A 184 -8.52 -25.43 10.79
CA GLU A 184 -9.39 -26.60 11.01
C GLU A 184 -9.17 -27.73 9.99
N LEU A 185 -8.29 -27.55 9.00
CA LEU A 185 -8.03 -28.59 8.02
C LEU A 185 -7.15 -29.69 8.62
N ALA A 186 -7.47 -30.95 8.32
CA ALA A 186 -6.73 -32.11 8.84
C ALA A 186 -5.24 -32.12 8.44
N ASP A 187 -4.90 -31.49 7.31
CA ASP A 187 -3.54 -31.34 6.79
C ASP A 187 -2.86 -30.03 7.20
N TRP A 188 -3.48 -29.22 8.07
CA TRP A 188 -2.87 -27.99 8.60
C TRP A 188 -1.56 -28.29 9.35
N PRO A 189 -0.45 -27.57 9.07
CA PRO A 189 0.81 -27.80 9.76
C PRO A 189 0.72 -27.52 11.27
N GLN A 190 0.91 -28.58 12.05
CA GLN A 190 1.04 -28.53 13.51
C GLN A 190 2.49 -28.22 13.87
N GLU A 191 2.78 -27.00 14.33
CA GLU A 191 4.10 -26.57 14.81
C GLU A 191 3.98 -25.43 15.82
#